data_AF-A0A936ZWN3-F1
#
_entry.id   AF-A0A936ZWN3-F1
#
_cell.length_a   1.000
_cell.length_b   1.000
_cell.length_c   1.000
_cell.angle_alpha   90.00
_cell.angle_beta   90.00
_cell.angle_gamma   90.00
#
_symmetry.space_group_name_H-M   'P 1'
#
loop_
_entity.id
_entity.type
_entity.pdbx_description
1 polymer ?
#
loop_
_entity_poly.entity_id
_entity_poly.type
_entity_poly.pdbx_seq_one_letter_code
_entity_poly.pdbx_strand_id
1 'polypeptide(L)'
;MAIYFCTTLPFLHDIITEKGTGVKDWVPDLGIEEFFTTVNEEGKKRVNGFTSYRTFIYFFLLHLFAAIGWAGWHKDATGKPYKFLLLIPAILTAYTTVIILLDARATQFNEPGTKLFIALMITAILMVIFFVKYFKKQNEK
;
A
#
# COMPACT_ATOMS: atom_id res chain seq x y z
N MET A 1 17.99 2.74 -13.03
CA MET A 1 17.63 1.30 -12.86
C MET A 1 16.46 1.08 -11.90
N ALA A 2 16.48 1.61 -10.66
CA ALA A 2 15.41 1.35 -9.68
C ALA A 2 13.99 1.79 -10.10
N ILE A 3 13.86 2.89 -10.84
CA ILE A 3 12.57 3.41 -11.31
C ILE A 3 11.91 2.45 -12.31
N TYR A 4 12.68 1.86 -13.23
CA TYR A 4 12.17 0.88 -14.20
C TYR A 4 11.59 -0.36 -13.51
N PHE A 5 12.23 -0.80 -12.41
CA PHE A 5 11.74 -1.93 -11.63
C PHE A 5 10.45 -1.60 -10.86
N CYS A 6 10.32 -0.35 -10.40
CA CYS A 6 9.09 0.14 -9.77
C CYS A 6 7.94 0.20 -10.78
N THR A 7 8.17 0.60 -12.04
CA THR A 7 7.11 0.65 -13.05
C THR A 7 6.58 -0.72 -13.46
N THR A 8 7.36 -1.78 -13.28
CA THR A 8 6.93 -3.16 -13.57
C THR A 8 6.17 -3.82 -12.41
N LEU A 9 6.19 -3.23 -11.20
CA LEU A 9 5.54 -3.80 -10.01
C LEU A 9 4.06 -4.15 -10.20
N PRO A 10 3.21 -3.28 -10.78
CA PRO A 10 1.81 -3.62 -11.01
C PRO A 10 1.62 -4.82 -11.96
N PHE A 11 2.56 -5.06 -12.87
CA PHE A 11 2.50 -6.12 -13.89
C PHE A 11 3.11 -7.44 -13.42
N LEU A 12 3.88 -7.43 -12.33
CA LEU A 12 4.49 -8.62 -11.74
C LEU A 12 3.45 -9.70 -11.37
N HIS A 13 2.22 -9.29 -11.06
CA HIS A 13 1.12 -10.25 -10.81
C HIS A 13 0.87 -11.19 -12.01
N ASP A 14 0.99 -10.70 -13.25
CA ASP A 14 0.74 -11.47 -14.48
C ASP A 14 1.94 -12.32 -14.89
N ILE A 15 3.13 -11.93 -14.44
CA ILE A 15 4.35 -12.71 -14.61
C ILE A 15 4.31 -13.94 -13.70
N ILE A 16 3.92 -13.73 -12.44
CA ILE A 16 3.98 -14.74 -11.37
C ILE A 16 2.78 -15.70 -11.39
N THR A 17 1.60 -15.23 -11.82
CA THR A 17 0.37 -16.04 -11.78
C THR A 17 -0.19 -16.33 -13.17
N GLU A 18 -0.87 -17.46 -13.31
CA GLU A 18 -1.51 -17.90 -14.55
C GLU A 18 -3.02 -18.05 -14.35
N LYS A 19 -3.80 -17.80 -15.41
CA LYS A 19 -5.26 -17.88 -15.36
C LYS A 19 -5.70 -19.34 -15.21
N GLY A 20 -6.22 -19.69 -14.04
CA GLY A 20 -6.87 -20.98 -13.78
C GLY A 20 -6.00 -22.01 -13.06
N THR A 21 -4.68 -21.86 -13.05
CA THR A 21 -3.72 -22.79 -12.43
C THR A 21 -3.03 -22.24 -11.18
N GLY A 22 -3.17 -20.95 -10.86
CA GLY A 22 -2.54 -20.36 -9.67
C GLY A 22 -1.16 -19.79 -9.97
N VAL A 23 -0.13 -20.23 -9.24
CA VAL A 23 1.27 -19.83 -9.42
C VAL A 23 1.90 -20.62 -10.57
N LYS A 24 2.72 -19.99 -11.42
CA LYS A 24 3.42 -20.71 -12.50
C LYS A 24 4.51 -21.63 -11.94
N ASP A 25 4.69 -22.80 -12.55
CA ASP A 25 5.60 -23.87 -12.11
C ASP A 25 7.07 -23.45 -11.89
N TRP A 26 7.52 -22.36 -12.54
CA TRP A 26 8.89 -21.86 -12.41
C TRP A 26 9.08 -20.91 -11.21
N VAL A 27 7.99 -20.41 -10.62
CA VAL A 27 8.07 -19.56 -9.44
C VAL A 27 8.30 -20.48 -8.24
N PRO A 28 9.42 -20.34 -7.53
CA PRO A 28 9.66 -21.15 -6.34
C PRO A 28 8.52 -20.92 -5.35
N ASP A 29 7.92 -22.01 -4.89
CA ASP A 29 6.88 -21.93 -3.87
C ASP A 29 7.51 -21.45 -2.56
N LEU A 30 7.38 -20.16 -2.29
CA LEU A 30 7.94 -19.50 -1.11
C LEU A 30 7.10 -19.77 0.15
N GLY A 31 6.07 -20.64 0.07
CA GLY A 31 5.11 -20.86 1.15
C GLY A 31 4.24 -19.62 1.45
N ILE A 32 4.31 -18.58 0.61
CA ILE A 32 3.53 -17.36 0.73
C ILE A 32 2.07 -17.65 0.40
N GLU A 33 1.80 -18.56 -0.53
CA GLU A 33 0.44 -19.04 -0.78
C GLU A 33 -0.09 -19.78 0.44
N GLU A 34 0.66 -20.73 1.00
CA GLU A 34 0.28 -21.49 2.21
C GLU A 34 0.10 -20.60 3.46
N PHE A 35 0.93 -19.57 3.64
CA PHE A 35 0.87 -18.64 4.78
C PHE A 35 -0.36 -17.71 4.72
N PHE A 36 -0.86 -17.40 3.51
CA PHE A 36 -2.03 -16.54 3.30
C PHE A 36 -3.30 -17.28 2.90
N THR A 37 -3.24 -18.60 2.67
CA THR A 37 -4.43 -19.45 2.57
C THR A 37 -4.89 -19.92 3.93
N THR A 38 -5.98 -19.32 4.43
CA THR A 38 -6.76 -19.90 5.52
C THR A 38 -7.70 -20.96 4.92
N VAL A 39 -7.56 -22.21 5.37
CA VAL A 39 -8.50 -23.28 5.00
C VAL A 39 -9.81 -23.02 5.74
N ASN A 40 -10.83 -22.54 5.03
CA ASN A 40 -12.20 -22.55 5.57
C ASN A 40 -12.79 -23.96 5.48
N GLU A 41 -13.73 -24.25 6.38
CA GLU A 41 -14.40 -25.54 6.65
C GLU A 41 -15.06 -26.21 5.41
N GLU A 42 -15.11 -25.54 4.25
CA GLU A 42 -15.64 -26.05 2.97
C GLU A 42 -14.57 -26.62 2.01
N GLY A 43 -13.29 -26.71 2.44
CA GLY A 43 -12.24 -27.33 1.63
C GLY A 43 -11.79 -26.53 0.40
N LYS A 44 -12.15 -25.24 0.29
CA LYS A 44 -11.69 -24.34 -0.77
C LYS A 44 -10.56 -23.43 -0.27
N LYS A 45 -9.39 -23.54 -0.89
CA LYS A 45 -8.23 -22.66 -0.66
C LYS A 45 -8.60 -21.21 -1.02
N ARG A 46 -8.95 -20.39 -0.04
CA ARG A 46 -9.15 -18.95 -0.23
C ARG A 46 -7.97 -18.21 0.38
N VAL A 47 -7.36 -17.36 -0.43
CA VAL A 47 -6.29 -16.47 0.02
C VAL A 47 -6.96 -15.23 0.59
N ASN A 48 -6.91 -15.07 1.91
CA ASN A 48 -7.24 -13.83 2.63
C ASN A 48 -8.43 -13.05 2.01
N GLY A 49 -9.66 -13.55 2.07
CA GLY A 49 -10.84 -12.81 1.59
C GLY A 49 -10.90 -12.43 0.08
N PHE A 50 -9.96 -12.86 -0.77
CA PHE A 50 -10.01 -12.69 -2.23
C PHE A 50 -10.46 -13.95 -2.96
N THR A 51 -11.10 -13.74 -4.11
CA THR A 51 -11.57 -14.82 -5.00
C THR A 51 -10.42 -15.65 -5.57
N SER A 52 -9.21 -15.07 -5.73
CA SER A 52 -8.04 -15.76 -6.29
C SER A 52 -6.73 -15.10 -5.83
N TYR A 53 -5.66 -15.89 -5.71
CA TYR A 53 -4.30 -15.44 -5.36
C TYR A 53 -3.78 -14.32 -6.30
N ARG A 54 -4.09 -14.43 -7.60
CA ARG A 54 -3.77 -13.40 -8.61
C ARG A 54 -4.34 -12.02 -8.25
N THR A 55 -5.57 -11.97 -7.78
CA THR A 55 -6.25 -10.72 -7.39
C THR A 55 -5.60 -10.13 -6.14
N PHE A 56 -5.19 -10.97 -5.19
CA PHE A 56 -4.44 -10.54 -4.01
C PHE A 56 -3.12 -9.87 -4.38
N ILE A 57 -2.28 -10.56 -5.17
CA ILE A 57 -0.99 -10.02 -5.61
C ILE A 57 -1.19 -8.73 -6.40
N TYR A 58 -2.18 -8.69 -7.29
CA TYR A 58 -2.46 -7.49 -8.08
C TYR A 58 -2.75 -6.28 -7.18
N PHE A 59 -3.69 -6.39 -6.25
CA PHE A 59 -4.02 -5.27 -5.36
C PHE A 59 -2.87 -4.91 -4.42
N PHE A 60 -2.15 -5.90 -3.91
CA PHE A 60 -0.98 -5.67 -3.07
C PHE A 60 0.11 -4.88 -3.80
N LEU A 61 0.54 -5.35 -4.98
CA LEU A 61 1.59 -4.71 -5.77
C LEU A 61 1.17 -3.34 -6.28
N LEU A 62 -0.11 -3.14 -6.59
CA LEU A 62 -0.64 -1.84 -6.99
C LEU A 62 -0.56 -0.81 -5.85
N HIS A 63 -0.99 -1.17 -4.64
CA HIS A 63 -0.92 -0.26 -3.50
C HIS A 63 0.52 -0.04 -3.01
N LEU A 64 1.37 -1.07 -3.11
CA LEU A 64 2.80 -0.96 -2.82
C LEU A 64 3.49 -0.03 -3.82
N PHE A 65 3.20 -0.15 -5.12
CA PHE A 65 3.68 0.76 -6.15
C PHE A 65 3.26 2.21 -5.87
N ALA A 66 1.98 2.43 -5.55
CA ALA A 66 1.48 3.75 -5.22
C ALA A 66 2.20 4.34 -3.98
N ALA A 67 2.39 3.54 -2.92
CA ALA A 67 3.10 3.98 -1.72
C ALA A 67 4.55 4.38 -2.01
N ILE A 68 5.27 3.58 -2.80
CA ILE A 68 6.65 3.88 -3.22
C ILE A 68 6.69 5.12 -4.11
N GLY A 69 5.74 5.27 -5.04
CA GLY A 69 5.64 6.41 -5.93
C GLY A 69 5.44 7.73 -5.17
N TRP A 70 4.49 7.77 -4.24
CA TRP A 70 4.26 8.95 -3.40
C TRP A 70 5.42 9.24 -2.46
N ALA A 71 6.06 8.22 -1.89
CA ALA A 71 7.25 8.38 -1.05
C ALA A 71 8.46 8.92 -1.85
N GLY A 72 8.63 8.44 -3.09
CA GLY A 72 9.64 8.93 -4.02
C GLY A 72 9.41 10.39 -4.39
N TRP A 73 8.17 10.76 -4.70
CA TRP A 73 7.82 12.15 -5.01
C TRP A 73 8.00 13.08 -3.79
N HIS A 74 7.67 12.60 -2.58
CA HIS A 74 7.93 13.36 -1.36
C HIS A 74 9.44 13.66 -1.16
N LYS A 75 10.32 12.70 -1.50
CA LYS A 75 11.78 12.92 -1.45
C LYS A 75 12.24 13.96 -2.49
N ASP A 76 11.72 13.87 -3.71
CA ASP A 76 12.04 14.80 -4.80
C ASP A 76 11.54 16.23 -4.52
N ALA A 77 10.39 16.38 -3.87
CA ALA A 77 9.80 17.68 -3.53
C ALA A 77 10.53 18.45 -2.40
N THR A 78 11.80 18.15 -2.12
CA THR A 78 12.58 18.79 -1.06
C THR A 78 12.72 20.30 -1.31
N GLY A 79 12.38 21.10 -0.31
CA GLY A 79 12.36 22.57 -0.39
C GLY A 79 11.06 23.18 -0.89
N LYS A 80 10.11 22.37 -1.38
CA LYS A 80 8.81 22.86 -1.88
C LYS A 80 7.74 22.84 -0.77
N PRO A 81 6.84 23.84 -0.71
CA PRO A 81 5.85 23.95 0.37
C PRO A 81 4.82 22.81 0.34
N TYR A 82 4.46 22.32 -0.85
CA TYR A 82 3.50 21.23 -1.03
C TYR A 82 4.06 19.85 -0.66
N LYS A 83 5.33 19.74 -0.28
CA LYS A 83 5.96 18.47 0.12
C LYS A 83 5.14 17.74 1.18
N PHE A 84 4.64 18.46 2.18
CA PHE A 84 3.84 17.87 3.25
C PHE A 84 2.52 17.27 2.74
N LEU A 85 1.90 17.86 1.71
CA LEU A 85 0.67 17.33 1.12
C LEU A 85 0.89 15.97 0.44
N LEU A 86 2.09 15.69 -0.08
CA LEU A 86 2.44 14.41 -0.70
C LEU A 86 2.52 13.26 0.32
N LEU A 87 2.66 13.55 1.63
CA LEU A 87 2.65 12.52 2.66
C LEU A 87 1.25 11.93 2.88
N ILE A 88 0.19 12.70 2.61
CA ILE A 88 -1.20 12.23 2.79
C ILE A 88 -1.47 10.99 1.92
N PRO A 89 -1.31 11.05 0.57
CA PRO A 89 -1.53 9.87 -0.26
C PRO A 89 -0.47 8.78 -0.02
N ALA A 90 0.76 9.13 0.38
CA ALA A 90 1.79 8.15 0.74
C ALA A 90 1.38 7.30 1.96
N ILE A 91 0.91 7.93 3.03
CA ILE A 91 0.49 7.24 4.25
C ILE A 91 -0.80 6.45 4.00
N LEU A 92 -1.75 6.99 3.23
CA LEU A 92 -3.01 6.32 2.95
C LEU A 92 -2.82 5.05 2.09
N THR A 93 -1.93 5.11 1.10
CA THR A 93 -1.59 3.95 0.27
C THR A 93 -0.78 2.93 1.06
N ALA A 94 0.15 3.36 1.92
CA ALA A 94 0.86 2.48 2.85
C ALA A 94 -0.10 1.78 3.84
N TYR A 95 -1.05 2.52 4.42
CA TYR A 95 -2.09 1.98 5.29
C TYR A 95 -2.91 0.90 4.59
N THR A 96 -3.33 1.17 3.35
CA THR A 96 -4.10 0.19 2.57
C THR A 96 -3.26 -1.05 2.23
N THR A 97 -1.97 -0.89 1.95
CA THR A 97 -1.04 -2.02 1.76
C THR A 97 -0.94 -2.88 3.03
N VAL A 98 -0.88 -2.27 4.22
CA VAL A 98 -0.87 -2.99 5.50
C VAL A 98 -2.18 -3.71 5.76
N ILE A 99 -3.33 -3.08 5.50
CA ILE A 99 -4.64 -3.75 5.57
C ILE A 99 -4.67 -4.99 4.65
N ILE A 100 -4.13 -4.86 3.44
CA ILE A 100 -4.08 -5.96 2.47
C ILE A 100 -3.23 -7.11 3.00
N LEU A 101 -2.08 -6.83 3.61
CA LEU A 101 -1.18 -7.83 4.20
C LEU A 101 -1.80 -8.53 5.42
N LEU A 102 -2.53 -7.80 6.27
CA LEU A 102 -3.10 -8.33 7.52
C LEU A 102 -4.50 -8.98 7.34
N ASP A 103 -4.96 -9.16 6.11
CA ASP A 103 -6.35 -9.53 5.76
C ASP A 103 -7.47 -8.68 6.38
N ALA A 104 -7.15 -7.50 6.89
CA ALA A 104 -8.13 -6.68 7.61
C ALA A 104 -9.14 -6.01 6.65
N ARG A 105 -9.26 -6.45 5.39
CA ARG A 105 -10.14 -5.86 4.38
C ARG A 105 -11.61 -6.00 4.67
N ALA A 106 -12.01 -7.11 5.30
CA ALA A 106 -13.40 -7.38 5.66
C ALA A 106 -13.81 -6.68 6.98
N THR A 107 -12.85 -6.00 7.63
CA THR A 107 -13.09 -5.32 8.90
C THR A 107 -13.41 -3.84 8.70
N GLN A 108 -13.92 -3.20 9.75
CA GLN A 108 -14.24 -1.77 9.79
C GLN A 108 -13.03 -0.86 9.46
N PHE A 109 -11.80 -1.38 9.56
CA PHE A 109 -10.58 -0.67 9.21
C PHE A 109 -10.49 -0.32 7.70
N ASN A 110 -11.12 -1.13 6.84
CA ASN A 110 -11.12 -0.86 5.40
C ASN A 110 -12.30 0.00 4.93
N GLU A 111 -13.23 0.36 5.83
CA GLU A 111 -14.39 1.16 5.46
C GLU A 111 -13.98 2.55 4.96
N PRO A 112 -14.72 3.12 3.99
CA PRO A 112 -14.46 4.46 3.48
C PRO A 112 -14.42 5.52 4.59
N GLY A 113 -15.26 5.38 5.61
CA GLY A 113 -15.30 6.28 6.77
C GLY A 113 -13.99 6.27 7.55
N THR A 114 -13.45 5.09 7.85
CA THR A 114 -12.18 4.95 8.56
C THR A 114 -11.01 5.52 7.78
N LYS A 115 -10.97 5.29 6.46
CA LYS A 115 -9.94 5.86 5.58
C LYS A 115 -10.00 7.38 5.53
N LEU A 116 -11.22 7.95 5.47
CA LEU A 116 -11.43 9.39 5.49
C LEU A 116 -11.01 9.98 6.84
N PHE A 117 -11.38 9.34 7.95
CA PHE A 117 -10.95 9.74 9.28
C PHE A 117 -9.42 9.77 9.41
N ILE A 118 -8.74 8.72 8.95
CA ILE A 118 -7.27 8.66 8.94
C ILE A 118 -6.67 9.80 8.08
N ALA A 119 -7.23 10.05 6.90
CA ALA A 119 -6.77 11.13 6.03
C ALA A 119 -6.90 12.52 6.69
N LEU A 120 -8.02 12.78 7.36
CA LEU A 120 -8.24 14.02 8.11
C LEU A 120 -7.27 14.16 9.29
N MET A 121 -7.07 13.09 10.07
CA MET A 121 -6.13 13.07 11.18
C MET A 121 -4.70 13.34 10.73
N ILE A 122 -4.25 12.69 9.65
CA ILE A 122 -2.92 12.94 9.06
C ILE A 122 -2.80 14.39 8.60
N THR A 123 -3.82 14.92 7.94
CA THR A 123 -3.82 16.32 7.45
C THR A 123 -3.71 17.29 8.62
N ALA A 124 -4.46 17.09 9.70
CA ALA A 124 -4.37 17.89 10.91
C ALA A 124 -2.97 17.84 11.54
N ILE A 125 -2.39 16.64 11.71
CA ILE A 125 -1.04 16.47 12.25
C ILE A 125 0.00 17.19 11.39
N LEU A 126 -0.08 17.05 10.07
CA LEU A 126 0.84 17.69 9.14
C LEU A 126 0.71 19.22 9.16
N MET A 127 -0.51 19.76 9.32
CA MET A 127 -0.72 21.20 9.51
C MET A 127 -0.04 21.68 10.79
N VAL A 128 -0.21 20.98 11.92
CA VAL A 128 0.45 21.35 13.19
C VAL A 128 1.97 21.35 13.02
N ILE A 129 2.54 20.31 12.42
CA ILE A 129 3.99 20.22 12.16
C ILE A 129 4.45 21.37 11.25
N PHE A 130 3.67 21.71 10.23
CA PHE A 130 3.97 22.82 9.34
C PHE A 130 4.01 24.16 10.10
N PHE A 131 3.00 24.45 10.90
CA PHE A 131 2.94 25.68 11.70
C PHE A 131 4.08 25.77 12.72
N VAL A 132 4.37 24.68 13.46
CA VAL A 132 5.49 24.65 14.41
C VAL A 132 6.82 24.96 13.72
N LYS A 133 7.06 24.36 12.54
CA LYS A 133 8.27 24.66 11.74
C LYS A 133 8.29 26.09 11.22
N TYR A 134 7.14 26.62 10.82
CA TYR A 134 7.01 27.98 10.33
C TYR A 134 7.35 29.01 11.42
N PHE A 135 6.77 28.88 12.62
CA PHE A 135 7.04 29.77 13.75
C PHE A 135 8.49 29.69 14.23
N LYS A 136 9.06 28.47 14.32
CA LYS A 136 10.47 28.30 14.69
C LYS A 136 11.41 29.03 13.73
N LYS A 137 11.15 28.96 12.43
CA LYS A 137 11.93 29.65 11.39
C LYS A 137 11.83 31.18 11.48
N GLN A 138 10.73 31.73 12.01
CA GLN A 138 10.61 33.17 12.23
C GLN A 138 11.38 33.64 13.46
N ASN A 139 11.44 32.84 14.53
CA ASN A 139 12.19 33.19 15.75
C ASN A 139 13.72 33.06 15.60
N GLU A 140 14.19 32.36 14.57
CA GLU A 140 15.63 32.20 14.26
C GLU A 140 16.17 33.29 13.31
N LYS A 141 15.32 34.22 12.84
CA LYS A 141 15.70 35.36 12.00
C LYS A 141 15.73 36.64 12.81
#